data_AF-A0A951CDG1-F1
#
_entry.id   AF-A0A951CDG1-F1
#
_cell.length_a   1.000
_cell.length_b   1.000
_cell.length_c   1.000
_cell.angle_alpha   90.00
_cell.angle_beta   90.00
_cell.angle_gamma   90.00
#
_symmetry.space_group_name_H-M   'P 1'
#
loop_
_entity.id
_entity.type
_entity.pdbx_description
1 polymer ?
#
loop_
_entity_poly.entity_id
_entity_poly.type
_entity_poly.pdbx_seq_one_letter_code
_entity_poly.pdbx_strand_id
1 'polypeptide(L)'
;DLPNFVHDFGYRGLKLGLQGSVRMETPVLYFYSSRQMDAQVKVSFPRGLLTEWYPQAEYEAHQLAPAEGRPVQLTPNNVAGCTKCHMSLNGIDTSLQTLTGTLEWNRVHINPGTQPPFPTEESPNRYYAARVTDAAPLTVGDQHEKFLFYRGVGTFPIPLSARVRESGKITLANFGGEPVPSVILFENRGGHIGYRMAGTLEKEGTLDAPRLDASFARLRQDLEAALVSQGLFPKEAHAMLETWRDSWFEEGSRLIYLVPRTTVDIILPLHIEPAPSEIARVFIGRIELLTPETKRTVEAAFRTGDWQVAARYQRLLTPILGRIFAADPASRNELAPRAAALLAAHQGEVCK
;
A
#
# COMPACT_ATOMS: atom_id res chain seq x y z
N ASP A 1 5.30 -2.09 -10.82
CA ASP A 1 4.32 -3.05 -11.39
C ASP A 1 4.29 -4.38 -10.64
N LEU A 2 3.33 -5.25 -10.96
CA LEU A 2 3.31 -6.65 -10.53
C LEU A 2 3.65 -7.59 -11.69
N PRO A 3 4.20 -8.79 -11.41
CA PRO A 3 4.38 -9.81 -12.43
C PRO A 3 3.06 -10.21 -13.13
N ASN A 4 3.14 -10.68 -14.36
CA ASN A 4 1.99 -11.07 -15.18
C ASN A 4 1.33 -12.39 -14.73
N PHE A 5 2.04 -13.20 -13.94
CA PHE A 5 1.45 -14.42 -13.35
C PHE A 5 0.51 -14.12 -12.17
N VAL A 6 0.53 -12.89 -11.64
CA VAL A 6 -0.39 -12.49 -10.58
C VAL A 6 -1.80 -12.34 -11.15
N HIS A 7 -2.76 -12.99 -10.51
CA HIS A 7 -4.16 -12.93 -10.92
C HIS A 7 -4.75 -11.55 -10.64
N ASP A 8 -5.58 -11.08 -11.56
CA ASP A 8 -6.39 -9.87 -11.41
C ASP A 8 -7.67 -9.98 -12.24
N PHE A 9 -8.74 -9.32 -11.80
CA PHE A 9 -10.01 -9.24 -12.54
C PHE A 9 -10.15 -7.97 -13.39
N GLY A 10 -9.04 -7.44 -13.92
CA GLY A 10 -9.05 -6.19 -14.69
C GLY A 10 -9.24 -4.93 -13.84
N TYR A 11 -9.12 -5.03 -12.51
CA TYR A 11 -9.22 -3.91 -11.56
C TYR A 11 -8.03 -2.94 -11.60
N ARG A 12 -6.96 -3.25 -12.35
CA ARG A 12 -5.75 -2.42 -12.39
C ARG A 12 -6.06 -0.96 -12.74
N GLY A 13 -7.07 -0.71 -13.58
CA GLY A 13 -7.54 0.65 -13.92
C GLY A 13 -8.56 1.27 -12.94
N LEU A 14 -9.32 0.46 -12.19
CA LEU A 14 -10.37 0.95 -11.28
C LEU A 14 -9.80 1.83 -10.15
N LYS A 15 -8.60 1.48 -9.67
CA LYS A 15 -7.93 2.20 -8.57
C LYS A 15 -7.61 3.67 -8.88
N LEU A 16 -7.58 4.06 -10.15
CA LEU A 16 -7.28 5.43 -10.57
C LEU A 16 -8.50 6.37 -10.46
N GLY A 17 -9.73 5.82 -10.39
CA GLY A 17 -10.97 6.60 -10.33
C GLY A 17 -11.62 6.72 -8.94
N LEU A 18 -11.14 5.97 -7.94
CA LEU A 18 -11.75 5.90 -6.61
C LEU A 18 -11.23 7.00 -5.67
N GLN A 19 -11.95 8.12 -5.58
CA GLN A 19 -11.64 9.18 -4.61
C GLN A 19 -11.90 8.71 -3.17
N GLY A 20 -10.95 8.96 -2.26
CA GLY A 20 -11.10 8.68 -0.82
C GLY A 20 -10.84 7.22 -0.40
N SER A 21 -10.27 6.39 -1.28
CA SER A 21 -9.97 4.99 -0.98
C SER A 21 -8.60 4.78 -0.35
N VAL A 22 -8.51 3.84 0.59
CA VAL A 22 -7.24 3.31 1.13
C VAL A 22 -6.77 2.18 0.22
N ARG A 23 -5.56 2.31 -0.30
CA ARG A 23 -4.91 1.29 -1.11
C ARG A 23 -4.06 0.41 -0.21
N MET A 24 -4.38 -0.88 -0.18
CA MET A 24 -3.58 -1.88 0.48
C MET A 24 -2.57 -2.42 -0.54
N GLU A 25 -1.31 -2.03 -0.39
CA GLU A 25 -0.25 -2.40 -1.32
C GLU A 25 0.58 -3.57 -0.75
N THR A 26 0.56 -4.71 -1.45
CA THR A 26 1.43 -5.89 -1.24
C THR A 26 1.40 -6.56 0.15
N PRO A 27 0.24 -6.86 0.76
CA PRO A 27 0.22 -7.81 1.88
C PRO A 27 0.60 -9.22 1.41
N VAL A 28 1.49 -9.84 2.18
CA VAL A 28 1.95 -11.22 1.99
C VAL A 28 1.75 -11.99 3.29
N LEU A 29 1.42 -13.28 3.19
CA LEU A 29 1.39 -14.21 4.32
C LEU A 29 2.49 -15.26 4.15
N TYR A 30 3.41 -15.32 5.12
CA TYR A 30 4.43 -16.35 5.22
C TYR A 30 3.98 -17.50 6.13
N PHE A 31 4.43 -18.71 5.84
CA PHE A 31 4.16 -19.90 6.65
C PHE A 31 5.46 -20.49 7.15
N TYR A 32 5.51 -20.79 8.45
CA TYR A 32 6.63 -21.49 9.08
C TYR A 32 6.09 -22.76 9.73
N SER A 33 6.67 -23.89 9.36
CA SER A 33 6.34 -25.19 9.92
C SER A 33 7.58 -26.07 9.90
N SER A 34 7.70 -26.96 10.89
CA SER A 34 8.75 -27.98 10.93
C SER A 34 8.43 -29.22 10.12
N ARG A 35 7.17 -29.37 9.68
CA ARG A 35 6.69 -30.52 8.90
C ARG A 35 5.80 -30.09 7.74
N GLN A 36 5.73 -30.94 6.73
CA GLN A 36 4.74 -30.76 5.68
C GLN A 36 3.32 -30.82 6.27
N MET A 37 2.47 -29.91 5.82
CA MET A 37 1.08 -29.85 6.23
C MET A 37 0.25 -29.04 5.25
N ASP A 38 -1.06 -29.20 5.34
CA ASP A 38 -2.00 -28.42 4.57
C ASP A 38 -2.68 -27.39 5.46
N ALA A 39 -2.97 -26.22 4.89
CA ALA A 39 -3.76 -25.19 5.53
C ALA A 39 -4.86 -24.68 4.59
N GLN A 40 -6.00 -24.33 5.16
CA GLN A 40 -7.02 -23.48 4.55
C GLN A 40 -6.80 -22.05 5.01
N VAL A 41 -6.92 -21.09 4.10
CA VAL A 41 -6.70 -19.67 4.41
C VAL A 41 -7.81 -18.86 3.78
N LYS A 42 -8.47 -18.04 4.58
CA LYS A 42 -9.52 -17.12 4.12
C LYS A 42 -9.22 -15.71 4.57
N VAL A 43 -9.25 -14.78 3.64
CA VAL A 43 -9.13 -13.34 3.89
C VAL A 43 -10.41 -12.67 3.45
N SER A 44 -11.03 -11.92 4.35
CA SER A 44 -12.17 -11.05 4.04
C SER A 44 -11.72 -9.60 4.08
N PHE A 45 -12.29 -8.77 3.21
CA PHE A 45 -12.04 -7.33 3.19
C PHE A 45 -13.37 -6.55 3.18
N PRO A 46 -14.02 -6.42 4.34
CA PRO A 46 -15.22 -5.60 4.47
C PRO A 46 -14.96 -4.15 4.09
N ARG A 47 -15.92 -3.55 3.38
CA ARG A 47 -15.81 -2.23 2.75
C ARG A 47 -14.63 -2.11 1.80
N GLY A 48 -14.34 -3.19 1.08
CA GLY A 48 -13.21 -3.26 0.19
C GLY A 48 -13.31 -4.39 -0.82
N LEU A 49 -12.39 -4.37 -1.77
CA LEU A 49 -12.23 -5.35 -2.82
C LEU A 49 -10.78 -5.85 -2.81
N LEU A 50 -10.62 -7.16 -2.93
CA LEU A 50 -9.33 -7.79 -3.20
C LEU A 50 -9.16 -7.81 -4.71
N THR A 51 -8.17 -7.08 -5.20
CA THR A 51 -8.08 -6.74 -6.62
C THR A 51 -7.04 -7.57 -7.35
N GLU A 52 -6.03 -8.09 -6.64
CA GLU A 52 -4.99 -8.96 -7.20
C GLU A 52 -4.48 -9.93 -6.13
N TRP A 53 -4.12 -11.16 -6.53
CA TRP A 53 -3.62 -12.20 -5.62
C TRP A 53 -2.82 -13.28 -6.36
N TYR A 54 -2.02 -14.04 -5.61
CA TYR A 54 -1.28 -15.20 -6.09
C TYR A 54 -0.84 -16.05 -4.88
N PRO A 55 -0.80 -17.39 -4.94
CA PRO A 55 -1.34 -18.29 -5.96
C PRO A 55 -2.86 -18.21 -6.14
N GLN A 56 -3.42 -19.02 -7.04
CA GLN A 56 -4.83 -19.06 -7.36
C GLN A 56 -5.67 -19.35 -6.11
N ALA A 57 -6.74 -18.57 -5.95
CA ALA A 57 -7.70 -18.66 -4.85
C ALA A 57 -9.12 -18.63 -5.42
N GLU A 58 -10.07 -19.13 -4.65
CA GLU A 58 -11.47 -18.80 -4.86
C GLU A 58 -11.70 -17.35 -4.46
N TYR A 59 -12.35 -16.59 -5.33
CA TYR A 59 -12.64 -15.18 -5.11
C TYR A 59 -14.15 -14.95 -5.15
N GLU A 60 -14.63 -14.20 -4.17
CA GLU A 60 -16.00 -13.72 -4.13
C GLU A 60 -16.02 -12.23 -3.79
N ALA A 61 -16.96 -11.51 -4.37
CA ALA A 61 -17.32 -10.18 -3.90
C ALA A 61 -18.83 -10.12 -3.70
N HIS A 62 -19.25 -9.61 -2.55
CA HIS A 62 -20.65 -9.45 -2.20
C HIS A 62 -20.97 -7.99 -1.97
N GLN A 63 -22.13 -7.54 -2.45
CA GLN A 63 -22.66 -6.21 -2.18
C GLN A 63 -23.93 -6.32 -1.34
N LEU A 64 -24.00 -5.57 -0.24
CA LEU A 64 -25.24 -5.43 0.51
C LEU A 64 -26.20 -4.50 -0.25
N ALA A 65 -27.32 -5.03 -0.76
CA ALA A 65 -28.33 -4.24 -1.45
C ALA A 65 -29.14 -3.38 -0.44
N PRO A 66 -29.22 -2.05 -0.59
CA PRO A 66 -29.91 -1.18 0.37
C PRO A 66 -31.40 -1.43 0.53
N ALA A 67 -32.06 -2.05 -0.47
CA ALA A 67 -33.52 -2.18 -0.52
C ALA A 67 -34.09 -3.57 -0.14
N GLU A 68 -33.28 -4.63 -0.11
CA GLU A 68 -33.79 -6.01 0.06
C GLU A 68 -33.06 -6.85 1.12
N GLY A 69 -31.98 -6.35 1.73
CA GLY A 69 -31.26 -7.07 2.80
C GLY A 69 -30.60 -8.40 2.37
N ARG A 70 -30.66 -8.76 1.08
CA ARG A 70 -30.00 -9.92 0.50
C ARG A 70 -28.70 -9.49 -0.18
N PRO A 71 -27.56 -10.15 0.11
CA PRO A 71 -26.31 -9.90 -0.60
C PRO A 71 -26.47 -10.23 -2.09
N VAL A 72 -26.04 -9.33 -2.97
CA VAL A 72 -25.88 -9.61 -4.39
C VAL A 72 -24.43 -10.03 -4.61
N GLN A 73 -24.22 -11.27 -5.06
CA GLN A 73 -22.90 -11.75 -5.44
C GLN A 73 -22.49 -11.06 -6.75
N LEU A 74 -21.37 -10.35 -6.70
CA LEU A 74 -20.70 -9.82 -7.88
C LEU A 74 -19.89 -10.95 -8.48
N THR A 75 -20.51 -11.75 -9.35
CA THR A 75 -19.78 -12.74 -10.12
C THR A 75 -19.02 -12.04 -11.25
N PRO A 76 -17.74 -12.37 -11.47
CA PRO A 76 -17.14 -12.14 -12.79
C PRO A 76 -18.08 -12.75 -13.82
N ASN A 77 -18.24 -12.15 -15.00
CA ASN A 77 -18.95 -12.82 -16.10
C ASN A 77 -18.37 -14.23 -16.21
N ASN A 78 -19.17 -15.25 -15.85
CA ASN A 78 -18.75 -16.64 -15.78
C ASN A 78 -18.39 -17.11 -17.20
N VAL A 79 -17.16 -16.85 -17.62
CA VAL A 79 -16.53 -17.56 -18.73
C VAL A 79 -15.56 -18.51 -18.07
N ALA A 80 -15.97 -19.78 -17.95
CA ALA A 80 -15.10 -20.85 -17.50
C ALA A 80 -13.77 -20.80 -18.28
N GLY A 81 -12.65 -20.69 -17.56
CA GLY A 81 -11.31 -20.63 -18.15
C GLY A 81 -10.74 -19.24 -18.44
N CYS A 82 -11.42 -18.15 -18.07
CA CYS A 82 -10.94 -16.81 -18.34
C CYS A 82 -10.21 -16.17 -17.14
N THR A 83 -8.89 -16.33 -17.07
CA THR A 83 -7.99 -15.71 -16.06
C THR A 83 -7.70 -14.22 -16.32
N LYS A 84 -8.33 -13.60 -17.33
CA LYS A 84 -8.16 -12.18 -17.71
C LYS A 84 -9.48 -11.49 -18.08
N CYS A 85 -10.61 -12.00 -17.60
CA CYS A 85 -11.90 -11.39 -17.94
C CYS A 85 -12.12 -10.09 -17.17
N HIS A 86 -12.44 -9.02 -17.91
CA HIS A 86 -12.86 -7.75 -17.35
C HIS A 86 -14.19 -7.94 -16.63
N MET A 87 -14.23 -7.63 -15.34
CA MET A 87 -15.48 -7.61 -14.61
C MET A 87 -16.38 -6.48 -15.12
N SER A 88 -17.67 -6.77 -15.30
CA SER A 88 -18.66 -5.72 -15.57
C SER A 88 -18.78 -4.84 -14.33
N LEU A 89 -18.40 -3.56 -14.45
CA LEU A 89 -18.53 -2.58 -13.36
C LEU A 89 -19.98 -2.07 -13.19
N ASN A 90 -20.92 -2.54 -14.01
CA ASN A 90 -22.31 -2.11 -13.95
C ASN A 90 -22.98 -2.60 -12.66
N GLY A 91 -23.46 -1.66 -11.84
CA GLY A 91 -24.16 -1.95 -10.59
C GLY A 91 -23.28 -2.05 -9.35
N ILE A 92 -21.96 -1.89 -9.47
CA ILE A 92 -21.03 -1.94 -8.34
C ILE A 92 -21.12 -0.64 -7.52
N ASP A 93 -21.20 -0.78 -6.20
CA ASP A 93 -21.02 0.34 -5.27
C ASP A 93 -19.58 0.88 -5.32
N THR A 94 -19.38 1.94 -6.11
CA THR A 94 -18.09 2.62 -6.25
C THR A 94 -17.62 3.35 -5.00
N SER A 95 -18.47 3.51 -3.97
CA SER A 95 -18.03 4.00 -2.66
C SER A 95 -17.29 2.93 -1.84
N LEU A 96 -17.42 1.66 -2.25
CA LEU A 96 -16.97 0.44 -1.57
C LEU A 96 -17.63 0.19 -0.20
N GLN A 97 -18.50 1.08 0.29
CA GLN A 97 -19.06 1.02 1.66
C GLN A 97 -19.94 -0.20 1.90
N THR A 98 -20.52 -0.76 0.84
CA THR A 98 -21.41 -1.93 0.92
C THR A 98 -20.77 -3.21 0.39
N LEU A 99 -19.50 -3.15 -0.05
CA LEU A 99 -18.79 -4.27 -0.65
C LEU A 99 -17.99 -5.07 0.36
N THR A 100 -17.92 -6.38 0.17
CA THR A 100 -16.97 -7.26 0.85
C THR A 100 -16.34 -8.19 -0.16
N GLY A 101 -15.04 -8.04 -0.39
CA GLY A 101 -14.23 -8.98 -1.17
C GLY A 101 -13.65 -10.08 -0.27
N THR A 102 -13.58 -11.30 -0.79
CA THR A 102 -13.07 -12.48 -0.09
C THR A 102 -12.13 -13.26 -1.00
N LEU A 103 -11.03 -13.75 -0.44
CA LEU A 103 -10.15 -14.74 -1.05
C LEU A 103 -10.10 -15.97 -0.15
N GLU A 104 -10.23 -17.15 -0.75
CA GLU A 104 -10.17 -18.42 -0.05
C GLU A 104 -9.24 -19.40 -0.78
N TRP A 105 -8.19 -19.82 -0.09
CA TRP A 105 -7.31 -20.91 -0.50
C TRP A 105 -7.73 -22.16 0.26
N ASN A 106 -8.49 -23.03 -0.40
CA ASN A 106 -9.02 -24.27 0.20
C ASN A 106 -7.95 -25.31 0.54
N ARG A 107 -6.77 -25.22 -0.09
CA ARG A 107 -5.64 -26.11 0.21
C ARG A 107 -4.30 -25.50 -0.16
N VAL A 108 -3.59 -25.04 0.87
CA VAL A 108 -2.22 -24.54 0.79
C VAL A 108 -1.30 -25.63 1.34
N HIS A 109 -0.56 -26.29 0.45
CA HIS A 109 0.45 -27.27 0.83
C HIS A 109 1.72 -26.55 1.28
N ILE A 110 2.07 -26.63 2.55
CA ILE A 110 3.26 -25.99 3.16
C ILE A 110 4.39 -27.02 3.18
N ASN A 111 5.50 -26.71 2.49
CA ASN A 111 6.55 -27.67 2.16
C ASN A 111 7.94 -27.23 2.71
N PRO A 112 8.17 -27.28 4.03
CA PRO A 112 9.44 -26.86 4.61
C PRO A 112 10.62 -27.70 4.09
N GLY A 113 11.79 -27.07 3.93
CA GLY A 113 13.01 -27.72 3.46
C GLY A 113 13.07 -27.99 1.94
N THR A 114 12.02 -27.65 1.19
CA THR A 114 12.01 -27.76 -0.28
C THR A 114 12.50 -26.46 -0.94
N GLN A 115 12.84 -26.54 -2.24
CA GLN A 115 13.21 -25.39 -3.06
C GLN A 115 12.59 -25.52 -4.46
N PRO A 116 11.24 -25.48 -4.59
CA PRO A 116 10.61 -25.52 -5.90
C PRO A 116 10.97 -24.26 -6.71
N PRO A 117 11.00 -24.34 -8.04
CA PRO A 117 11.14 -23.16 -8.87
C PRO A 117 9.91 -22.26 -8.70
N PHE A 118 10.13 -20.98 -8.42
CA PHE A 118 9.08 -19.97 -8.37
C PHE A 118 8.97 -19.23 -9.71
N PRO A 119 7.76 -18.83 -10.14
CA PRO A 119 7.58 -18.10 -11.38
C PRO A 119 8.36 -16.78 -11.33
N THR A 120 9.21 -16.54 -12.32
CA THR A 120 10.04 -15.35 -12.40
C THR A 120 10.08 -14.88 -13.84
N GLU A 121 9.87 -13.59 -14.05
CA GLU A 121 9.95 -12.97 -15.37
C GLU A 121 11.36 -12.45 -15.62
N GLU A 122 11.71 -12.21 -16.89
CA GLU A 122 13.04 -11.69 -17.25
C GLU A 122 13.28 -10.28 -16.67
N SER A 123 12.23 -9.47 -16.62
CA SER A 123 12.29 -8.12 -16.07
C SER A 123 12.38 -8.16 -14.54
N PRO A 124 13.28 -7.36 -13.92
CA PRO A 124 13.34 -7.27 -12.47
C PRO A 124 12.03 -6.73 -11.90
N ASN A 125 11.56 -7.31 -10.80
CA ASN A 125 10.35 -6.88 -10.12
C ASN A 125 10.51 -6.94 -8.59
N ARG A 126 10.10 -5.87 -7.90
CA ARG A 126 10.11 -5.77 -6.43
C ARG A 126 9.33 -6.88 -5.72
N TYR A 127 8.36 -7.49 -6.39
CA TYR A 127 7.64 -8.65 -5.89
C TYR A 127 8.59 -9.76 -5.42
N TYR A 128 9.69 -9.98 -6.13
CA TYR A 128 10.63 -11.06 -5.82
C TYR A 128 11.44 -10.82 -4.54
N ALA A 129 11.58 -9.57 -4.09
CA ALA A 129 12.26 -9.28 -2.83
C ALA A 129 11.53 -9.91 -1.62
N ALA A 130 10.21 -10.08 -1.70
CA ALA A 130 9.41 -10.78 -0.70
C ALA A 130 9.78 -12.27 -0.55
N ARG A 131 10.55 -12.87 -1.47
CA ARG A 131 11.00 -14.27 -1.37
C ARG A 131 12.23 -14.45 -0.46
N VAL A 132 12.88 -13.37 -0.05
CA VAL A 132 14.13 -13.42 0.73
C VAL A 132 13.84 -13.59 2.23
N THR A 133 13.12 -14.66 2.58
CA THR A 133 12.74 -15.04 3.94
C THR A 133 13.02 -16.53 4.20
N ASP A 134 12.90 -16.95 5.46
CA ASP A 134 13.04 -18.37 5.85
C ASP A 134 11.70 -19.13 5.82
N ALA A 135 10.65 -18.50 5.28
CA ALA A 135 9.34 -19.12 5.15
C ALA A 135 9.40 -20.39 4.30
N ALA A 136 8.58 -21.36 4.68
CA ALA A 136 8.41 -22.59 3.92
C ALA A 136 7.75 -22.27 2.56
N PRO A 137 8.28 -22.80 1.45
CA PRO A 137 7.57 -22.76 0.18
C PRO A 137 6.18 -23.38 0.31
N LEU A 138 5.23 -22.82 -0.42
CA LEU A 138 3.86 -23.29 -0.50
C LEU A 138 3.50 -23.72 -1.91
N THR A 139 2.47 -24.56 -2.03
CA THR A 139 1.92 -25.00 -3.30
C THR A 139 0.39 -24.99 -3.23
N VAL A 140 -0.25 -24.39 -4.24
CA VAL A 140 -1.69 -24.39 -4.42
C VAL A 140 -1.98 -24.84 -5.86
N GLY A 141 -2.58 -26.02 -6.02
CA GLY A 141 -2.68 -26.64 -7.34
C GLY A 141 -1.28 -26.89 -7.94
N ASP A 142 -1.02 -26.32 -9.10
CA ASP A 142 0.27 -26.34 -9.81
C ASP A 142 1.15 -25.10 -9.56
N GLN A 143 0.69 -24.17 -8.70
CA GLN A 143 1.35 -22.90 -8.45
C GLN A 143 2.20 -22.95 -7.19
N HIS A 144 3.45 -22.52 -7.29
CA HIS A 144 4.43 -22.50 -6.21
C HIS A 144 4.84 -21.06 -5.85
N GLU A 145 4.95 -20.76 -4.56
CA GLU A 145 5.45 -19.47 -4.06
C GLU A 145 6.01 -19.62 -2.64
N LYS A 146 6.63 -18.58 -2.07
CA LYS A 146 6.99 -18.52 -0.64
C LYS A 146 5.91 -17.95 0.27
N PHE A 147 4.88 -17.35 -0.29
CA PHE A 147 3.87 -16.60 0.44
C PHE A 147 2.56 -16.56 -0.34
N LEU A 148 1.46 -16.34 0.38
CA LEU A 148 0.21 -15.94 -0.25
C LEU A 148 0.26 -14.42 -0.41
N PHE A 149 0.14 -13.96 -1.63
CA PHE A 149 0.05 -12.56 -1.99
C PHE A 149 -1.41 -12.18 -2.23
N TYR A 150 -1.79 -11.01 -1.74
CA TYR A 150 -3.03 -10.36 -2.10
C TYR A 150 -2.81 -8.85 -2.08
N ARG A 151 -3.72 -8.08 -2.66
CA ARG A 151 -3.80 -6.62 -2.48
C ARG A 151 -5.20 -6.16 -2.81
N GLY A 152 -5.54 -4.95 -2.38
CA GLY A 152 -6.91 -4.48 -2.50
C GLY A 152 -7.05 -2.99 -2.36
N VAL A 153 -8.30 -2.55 -2.48
CA VAL A 153 -8.72 -1.18 -2.24
C VAL A 153 -9.94 -1.21 -1.35
N GLY A 154 -9.99 -0.33 -0.35
CA GLY A 154 -11.11 -0.26 0.57
C GLY A 154 -11.38 1.16 1.05
N THR A 155 -12.51 1.32 1.74
CA THR A 155 -12.92 2.57 2.34
C THR A 155 -13.23 2.32 3.82
N PHE A 156 -12.28 2.66 4.68
CA PHE A 156 -12.38 2.48 6.13
C PHE A 156 -11.75 3.66 6.87
N PRO A 157 -12.18 3.94 8.11
CA PRO A 157 -11.62 5.03 8.89
C PRO A 157 -10.14 4.79 9.15
N ILE A 158 -9.31 5.76 8.77
CA ILE A 158 -7.88 5.75 9.05
C ILE A 158 -7.70 6.26 10.50
N PRO A 159 -7.02 5.51 11.39
CA PRO A 159 -6.91 5.89 12.79
C PRO A 159 -6.03 7.12 12.99
N LEU A 160 -5.15 7.46 12.05
CA LEU A 160 -4.18 8.53 12.19
C LEU A 160 -4.50 9.71 11.26
N SER A 161 -4.57 10.91 11.83
CA SER A 161 -4.59 12.17 11.10
C SER A 161 -3.29 12.92 11.28
N ALA A 162 -2.82 13.53 10.19
CA ALA A 162 -1.66 14.39 10.17
C ALA A 162 -2.04 15.74 9.57
N ARG A 163 -1.71 16.83 10.26
CA ARG A 163 -1.92 18.19 9.78
C ARG A 163 -0.60 18.94 9.74
N VAL A 164 -0.29 19.47 8.57
CA VAL A 164 0.88 20.32 8.35
C VAL A 164 0.55 21.74 8.79
N ARG A 165 1.42 22.34 9.61
CA ARG A 165 1.33 23.74 10.03
C ARG A 165 2.18 24.64 9.13
N GLU A 166 1.89 25.94 9.11
CA GLU A 166 2.68 26.92 8.35
C GLU A 166 4.15 26.96 8.75
N SER A 167 4.44 26.69 10.04
CA SER A 167 5.81 26.54 10.56
C SER A 167 6.56 25.31 10.03
N GLY A 168 5.89 24.42 9.29
CA GLY A 168 6.44 23.12 8.86
C GLY A 168 6.31 22.01 9.91
N LYS A 169 5.84 22.31 11.12
CA LYS A 169 5.53 21.29 12.13
C LYS A 169 4.33 20.43 11.70
N ILE A 170 4.34 19.16 12.10
CA ILE A 170 3.26 18.21 11.86
C ILE A 170 2.55 17.92 13.18
N THR A 171 1.25 18.22 13.27
CA THR A 171 0.43 17.80 14.40
C THR A 171 -0.31 16.52 14.05
N LEU A 172 -0.23 15.54 14.94
CA LEU A 172 -0.78 14.21 14.81
C LEU A 172 -1.95 14.03 15.76
N ALA A 173 -2.97 13.32 15.32
CA ALA A 173 -4.08 12.87 16.15
C ALA A 173 -4.41 11.41 15.84
N ASN A 174 -4.43 10.58 16.87
CA ASN A 174 -4.91 9.21 16.85
C ASN A 174 -6.40 9.20 17.24
N PHE A 175 -7.23 8.84 16.28
CA PHE A 175 -8.66 8.61 16.42
C PHE A 175 -9.01 7.12 16.58
N GLY A 176 -8.00 6.24 16.57
CA GLY A 176 -8.16 4.83 16.87
C GLY A 176 -8.43 4.57 18.35
N GLY A 177 -8.94 3.37 18.65
CA GLY A 177 -9.15 2.93 20.03
C GLY A 177 -7.88 2.43 20.73
N GLU A 178 -6.77 2.28 19.99
CA GLU A 178 -5.50 1.74 20.47
C GLU A 178 -4.34 2.67 20.12
N PRO A 179 -3.24 2.66 20.88
CA PRO A 179 -2.04 3.43 20.56
C PRO A 179 -1.45 3.00 19.22
N VAL A 180 -0.96 3.97 18.44
CA VAL A 180 -0.21 3.70 17.20
C VAL A 180 1.23 3.34 17.59
N PRO A 181 1.72 2.11 17.35
CA PRO A 181 2.97 1.64 17.95
C PRO A 181 4.23 2.42 17.55
N SER A 182 4.27 2.92 16.31
CA SER A 182 5.39 3.74 15.84
C SER A 182 4.92 4.67 14.75
N VAL A 183 5.34 5.93 14.83
CA VAL A 183 5.12 6.95 13.81
C VAL A 183 6.44 7.59 13.41
N ILE A 184 6.66 7.75 12.12
CA ILE A 184 7.89 8.24 11.52
C ILE A 184 7.54 9.34 10.53
N LEU A 185 8.06 10.54 10.75
CA LEU A 185 8.05 11.61 9.76
C LEU A 185 9.31 11.47 8.91
N PHE A 186 9.13 11.25 7.61
CA PHE A 186 10.20 11.13 6.62
C PHE A 186 10.16 12.31 5.66
N GLU A 187 11.34 12.75 5.22
CA GLU A 187 11.50 13.68 4.12
C GLU A 187 12.72 13.32 3.26
N ASN A 188 12.55 13.43 1.94
CA ASN A 188 13.62 13.39 0.97
C ASN A 188 13.54 14.63 0.08
N ARG A 189 14.64 15.38 -0.02
CA ARG A 189 14.73 16.56 -0.88
C ARG A 189 15.98 16.52 -1.74
N GLY A 190 15.80 16.28 -3.05
CA GLY A 190 16.91 16.15 -3.98
C GLY A 190 17.96 15.13 -3.53
N GLY A 191 17.53 14.03 -2.88
CA GLY A 191 18.41 12.99 -2.35
C GLY A 191 18.89 13.19 -0.91
N HIS A 192 18.65 14.35 -0.30
CA HIS A 192 18.96 14.59 1.11
C HIS A 192 17.82 14.09 1.99
N ILE A 193 18.12 13.11 2.85
CA ILE A 193 17.13 12.42 3.66
C ILE A 193 17.12 12.97 5.08
N GLY A 194 15.94 13.14 5.65
CA GLY A 194 15.72 13.42 7.06
C GLY A 194 14.55 12.62 7.61
N TYR A 195 14.62 12.20 8.86
CA TYR A 195 13.47 11.60 9.54
C TYR A 195 13.43 11.87 11.04
N ARG A 196 12.25 11.70 11.63
CA ARG A 196 11.96 11.77 13.07
C ARG A 196 11.09 10.59 13.46
N MET A 197 11.47 9.87 14.51
CA MET A 197 10.61 8.86 15.12
C MET A 197 9.87 9.49 16.29
N ALA A 198 8.54 9.41 16.27
CA ALA A 198 7.70 9.79 17.40
C ALA A 198 7.63 8.70 18.48
N GLY A 199 7.96 7.45 18.12
CA GLY A 199 7.62 6.27 18.91
C GLY A 199 6.11 6.04 18.94
N THR A 200 5.63 5.50 20.07
CA THR A 200 4.20 5.24 20.29
C THR A 200 3.41 6.55 20.39
N LEU A 201 2.31 6.63 19.64
CA LEU A 201 1.37 7.74 19.68
C LEU A 201 0.05 7.30 20.33
N GLU A 202 -0.19 7.80 21.54
CA GLU A 202 -1.41 7.52 22.31
C GLU A 202 -2.63 8.25 21.73
N LYS A 203 -2.65 9.58 21.81
CA LYS A 203 -3.77 10.43 21.36
C LYS A 203 -3.32 11.55 20.43
N GLU A 204 -2.36 12.36 20.86
CA GLU A 204 -1.89 13.51 20.10
C GLU A 204 -0.36 13.60 20.18
N GLY A 205 0.22 14.21 19.15
CA GLY A 205 1.66 14.37 19.06
C GLY A 205 2.02 15.52 18.13
N THR A 206 3.22 16.06 18.29
CA THR A 206 3.77 17.06 17.36
C THR A 206 5.17 16.65 16.97
N LEU A 207 5.45 16.71 15.68
CA LEU A 207 6.78 16.46 15.11
C LEU A 207 7.28 17.73 14.44
N ASP A 208 8.49 18.14 14.81
CA ASP A 208 9.23 19.15 14.07
C ASP A 208 9.72 18.57 12.74
N ALA A 209 9.90 19.44 11.75
CA ALA A 209 10.52 19.04 10.49
C ALA A 209 11.90 18.40 10.73
N PRO A 210 12.22 17.30 10.04
CA PRO A 210 13.52 16.65 10.21
C PRO A 210 14.63 17.51 9.60
N ARG A 211 15.84 17.36 10.13
CA ARG A 211 17.05 17.81 9.43
C ARG A 211 17.36 16.80 8.33
N LEU A 212 17.82 17.29 7.18
CA LEU A 212 18.10 16.46 6.00
C LEU A 212 19.56 15.97 5.99
N ASP A 213 20.01 15.46 7.15
CA ASP A 213 21.39 15.01 7.42
C ASP A 213 21.46 13.50 7.73
N ALA A 214 20.36 12.76 7.52
CA ALA A 214 20.28 11.33 7.77
C ALA A 214 20.69 10.50 6.54
N SER A 215 21.09 9.26 6.78
CA SER A 215 21.34 8.28 5.73
C SER A 215 20.17 7.30 5.57
N PHE A 216 19.95 6.85 4.35
CA PHE A 216 18.95 5.80 4.08
C PHE A 216 19.27 4.50 4.86
N ALA A 217 20.55 4.18 5.03
CA ALA A 217 20.97 3.00 5.78
C ALA A 217 20.52 3.05 7.24
N ARG A 218 20.60 4.22 7.89
CA ARG A 218 20.16 4.39 9.27
C ARG A 218 18.64 4.35 9.38
N LEU A 219 17.92 5.03 8.49
CA LEU A 219 16.45 4.95 8.42
C LEU A 219 15.97 3.50 8.28
N ARG A 220 16.58 2.73 7.37
CA ARG A 220 16.26 1.33 7.16
C ARG A 220 16.49 0.50 8.43
N GLN A 221 17.63 0.68 9.10
CA GLN A 221 17.92 -0.01 10.36
C GLN A 221 16.84 0.26 11.43
N ASP A 222 16.43 1.52 11.59
CA ASP A 222 15.43 1.90 12.58
C ASP A 222 14.02 1.38 12.22
N LEU A 223 13.67 1.38 10.93
CA LEU A 223 12.42 0.80 10.43
C LEU A 223 12.37 -0.72 10.61
N GLU A 224 13.45 -1.44 10.26
CA GLU A 224 13.54 -2.89 10.47
C GLU A 224 13.39 -3.22 11.95
N ALA A 225 14.08 -2.50 12.85
CA ALA A 225 13.94 -2.69 14.29
C ALA A 225 12.50 -2.46 14.78
N ALA A 226 11.83 -1.41 14.27
CA ALA A 226 10.43 -1.15 14.61
C ALA A 226 9.51 -2.28 14.13
N LEU A 227 9.72 -2.81 12.92
CA LEU A 227 8.94 -3.93 12.38
C LEU A 227 9.16 -5.23 13.14
N VAL A 228 10.41 -5.54 13.49
CA VAL A 228 10.74 -6.71 14.31
C VAL A 228 10.13 -6.59 15.70
N SER A 229 10.08 -5.39 16.28
CA SER A 229 9.41 -5.18 17.58
C SER A 229 7.90 -5.49 17.56
N GLN A 230 7.28 -5.51 16.38
CA GLN A 230 5.86 -5.87 16.19
C GLN A 230 5.66 -7.35 15.82
N GLY A 231 6.73 -8.16 15.81
CA GLY A 231 6.66 -9.60 15.63
C GLY A 231 7.05 -10.11 14.24
N LEU A 232 7.54 -9.25 13.33
CA LEU A 232 8.14 -9.76 12.09
C LEU A 232 9.50 -10.41 12.37
N PHE A 233 9.81 -11.48 11.64
CA PHE A 233 11.18 -11.97 11.61
C PHE A 233 12.10 -10.95 10.90
N PRO A 234 13.40 -10.87 11.25
CA PRO A 234 14.33 -9.90 10.65
C PRO A 234 14.35 -9.95 9.11
N LYS A 235 14.30 -11.14 8.51
CA LYS A 235 14.25 -11.29 7.05
C LYS A 235 12.94 -10.84 6.43
N GLU A 236 11.82 -10.95 7.14
CA GLU A 236 10.52 -10.43 6.68
C GLU A 236 10.50 -8.91 6.71
N ALA A 237 10.99 -8.30 7.79
CA ALA A 237 11.12 -6.85 7.90
C ALA A 237 12.02 -6.29 6.79
N HIS A 238 13.16 -6.95 6.54
CA HIS A 238 14.05 -6.59 5.45
C HIS A 238 13.39 -6.72 4.08
N ALA A 239 12.78 -7.88 3.79
CA ALA A 239 12.10 -8.14 2.53
C ALA A 239 10.98 -7.13 2.27
N MET A 240 10.19 -6.82 3.30
CA MET A 240 9.13 -5.81 3.26
C MET A 240 9.66 -4.44 2.83
N LEU A 241 10.76 -3.94 3.41
CA LEU A 241 11.36 -2.66 3.02
C LEU A 241 11.95 -2.68 1.60
N GLU A 242 12.58 -3.78 1.19
CA GLU A 242 13.09 -3.91 -0.18
C GLU A 242 11.96 -3.91 -1.23
N THR A 243 10.76 -4.43 -0.90
CA THR A 243 9.61 -4.33 -1.82
C THR A 243 9.16 -2.87 -2.07
N TRP A 244 9.44 -1.95 -1.15
CA TRP A 244 8.94 -0.58 -1.19
C TRP A 244 9.99 0.48 -1.51
N ARG A 245 11.27 0.08 -1.47
CA ARG A 245 12.45 0.93 -1.51
C ARG A 245 12.35 2.13 -2.45
N ASP A 246 11.94 1.90 -3.69
CA ASP A 246 11.97 2.93 -4.72
C ASP A 246 10.74 3.86 -4.73
N SER A 247 9.63 3.48 -4.07
CA SER A 247 8.37 4.24 -4.14
C SER A 247 7.88 4.82 -2.81
N TRP A 248 8.44 4.36 -1.69
CA TRP A 248 8.12 4.89 -0.37
C TRP A 248 9.13 5.92 0.12
N PHE A 249 10.32 5.97 -0.48
CA PHE A 249 11.40 6.88 -0.08
C PHE A 249 11.79 7.87 -1.19
N GLU A 250 10.90 8.05 -2.18
CA GLU A 250 10.99 9.05 -3.26
C GLU A 250 10.91 10.51 -2.74
N GLU A 251 11.05 11.50 -3.61
CA GLU A 251 11.01 12.95 -3.28
C GLU A 251 9.75 13.33 -2.48
N GLY A 252 9.91 14.20 -1.48
CA GLY A 252 8.81 14.76 -0.69
C GLY A 252 8.78 14.29 0.77
N SER A 253 7.74 14.72 1.49
CA SER A 253 7.54 14.43 2.91
C SER A 253 6.34 13.51 3.12
N ARG A 254 6.45 12.57 4.05
CA ARG A 254 5.36 11.64 4.38
C ARG A 254 5.44 11.16 5.81
N LEU A 255 4.29 10.77 6.33
CA LEU A 255 4.18 10.04 7.58
C LEU A 255 4.09 8.55 7.27
N ILE A 256 4.94 7.76 7.92
CA ILE A 256 4.95 6.30 7.89
C ILE A 256 4.61 5.83 9.30
N TYR A 257 3.67 4.92 9.46
CA TYR A 257 3.28 4.47 10.80
C TYR A 257 2.87 3.00 10.80
N LEU A 258 3.08 2.32 11.92
CA LEU A 258 2.63 0.94 12.11
C LEU A 258 1.15 0.96 12.47
N VAL A 259 0.34 0.22 11.72
CA VAL A 259 -1.10 0.12 11.98
C VAL A 259 -1.31 -0.80 13.18
N PRO A 260 -2.10 -0.41 14.19
CA PRO A 260 -2.39 -1.29 15.33
C PRO A 260 -2.98 -2.62 14.86
N ARG A 261 -2.51 -3.74 15.43
CA ARG A 261 -2.93 -5.09 15.04
C ARG A 261 -4.45 -5.28 15.11
N THR A 262 -5.08 -4.79 16.17
CA THR A 262 -6.54 -4.84 16.34
C THR A 262 -7.28 -4.13 15.20
N THR A 263 -6.73 -3.03 14.70
CA THR A 263 -7.27 -2.31 13.54
C THR A 263 -7.15 -3.16 12.28
N VAL A 264 -6.02 -3.83 12.07
CA VAL A 264 -5.81 -4.77 10.95
C VAL A 264 -6.81 -5.93 11.02
N ASP A 265 -7.01 -6.52 12.20
CA ASP A 265 -7.91 -7.67 12.37
C ASP A 265 -9.38 -7.31 12.07
N ILE A 266 -9.79 -6.07 12.33
CA ILE A 266 -11.13 -5.56 11.99
C ILE A 266 -11.27 -5.30 10.48
N ILE A 267 -10.25 -4.69 9.86
CA ILE A 267 -10.31 -4.29 8.44
C ILE A 267 -10.11 -5.49 7.51
N LEU A 268 -9.27 -6.44 7.91
CA LEU A 268 -8.89 -7.61 7.13
C LEU A 268 -9.00 -8.88 7.99
N PRO A 269 -10.22 -9.34 8.32
CA PRO A 269 -10.38 -10.62 9.00
C PRO A 269 -9.64 -11.73 8.27
N LEU A 270 -8.86 -12.50 9.02
CA LEU A 270 -8.04 -13.59 8.53
C LEU A 270 -8.39 -14.84 9.32
N HIS A 271 -8.71 -15.91 8.59
CA HIS A 271 -8.98 -17.23 9.15
C HIS A 271 -8.01 -18.24 8.55
N ILE A 272 -7.41 -19.08 9.40
CA ILE A 272 -6.46 -20.11 9.00
C ILE A 272 -6.80 -21.40 9.73
N GLU A 273 -6.94 -22.51 8.99
CA GLU A 273 -7.16 -23.85 9.55
C GLU A 273 -6.12 -24.85 9.04
N PRO A 274 -5.47 -25.64 9.90
CA PRO A 274 -5.56 -25.59 11.36
C PRO A 274 -5.03 -24.26 11.92
N ALA A 275 -5.55 -23.85 13.08
CA ALA A 275 -5.12 -22.60 13.71
C ALA A 275 -3.61 -22.63 13.97
N PRO A 276 -2.85 -21.59 13.55
CA PRO A 276 -1.42 -21.53 13.81
C PRO A 276 -1.15 -21.31 15.30
N SER A 277 -0.02 -21.83 15.79
CA SER A 277 0.41 -21.62 17.18
C SER A 277 0.74 -20.17 17.48
N GLU A 278 1.17 -19.42 16.46
CA GLU A 278 1.47 -18.00 16.55
C GLU A 278 1.07 -17.32 15.23
N ILE A 279 0.59 -16.07 15.35
CA ILE A 279 0.33 -15.22 14.20
C ILE A 279 0.77 -13.79 14.51
N ALA A 280 1.67 -13.27 13.65
CA ALA A 280 2.09 -11.88 13.63
C ALA A 280 1.45 -11.18 12.42
N ARG A 281 0.86 -10.00 12.64
CA ARG A 281 0.23 -9.20 11.58
C ARG A 281 0.72 -7.78 11.68
N VAL A 282 1.61 -7.39 10.76
CA VAL A 282 2.24 -6.08 10.75
C VAL A 282 1.91 -5.37 9.45
N PHE A 283 1.24 -4.23 9.56
CA PHE A 283 0.85 -3.39 8.44
C PHE A 283 1.43 -1.99 8.64
N ILE A 284 1.78 -1.34 7.54
CA ILE A 284 2.27 0.04 7.55
C ILE A 284 1.29 0.93 6.81
N GLY A 285 0.92 2.04 7.45
CA GLY A 285 0.22 3.14 6.81
C GLY A 285 1.19 4.21 6.32
N ARG A 286 0.83 4.84 5.20
CA ARG A 286 1.58 5.94 4.60
C ARG A 286 0.64 7.10 4.29
N ILE A 287 1.00 8.31 4.73
CA ILE A 287 0.27 9.55 4.45
C ILE A 287 1.25 10.53 3.79
N GLU A 288 1.01 10.91 2.55
CA GLU A 288 1.79 11.95 1.87
C GLU A 288 1.47 13.32 2.48
N LEU A 289 2.50 14.13 2.76
CA LEU A 289 2.38 15.43 3.42
C LEU A 289 2.80 16.55 2.46
N LEU A 290 1.90 17.50 2.22
CA LEU A 290 2.21 18.70 1.44
C LEU A 290 2.77 19.80 2.36
N THR A 291 4.09 19.82 2.52
CA THR A 291 4.78 20.81 3.37
C THR A 291 4.87 22.20 2.72
N PRO A 292 5.01 23.28 3.52
CA PRO A 292 5.22 24.63 2.98
C PRO A 292 6.44 24.71 2.07
N GLU A 293 7.49 23.93 2.34
CA GLU A 293 8.64 23.86 1.44
C GLU A 293 8.27 23.17 0.12
N THR A 294 7.65 21.99 0.15
CA THR A 294 7.26 21.29 -1.09
C THR A 294 6.39 22.18 -1.98
N LYS A 295 5.46 22.94 -1.39
CA LYS A 295 4.69 23.95 -2.13
C LYS A 295 5.60 24.98 -2.79
N ARG A 296 6.48 25.63 -2.03
CA ARG A 296 7.42 26.64 -2.55
C ARG A 296 8.29 26.10 -3.67
N THR A 297 8.84 24.89 -3.52
CA THR A 297 9.70 24.24 -4.52
C THR A 297 8.94 23.95 -5.81
N VAL A 298 7.74 23.35 -5.72
CA VAL A 298 6.93 23.02 -6.90
C VAL A 298 6.46 24.28 -7.61
N GLU A 299 5.96 25.27 -6.87
CA GLU A 299 5.55 26.54 -7.46
C GLU A 299 6.71 27.25 -8.16
N ALA A 300 7.89 27.32 -7.51
CA ALA A 300 9.08 27.92 -8.10
C ALA A 300 9.47 27.21 -9.40
N ALA A 301 9.47 25.88 -9.41
CA ALA A 301 9.78 25.08 -10.60
C ALA A 301 8.85 25.42 -11.79
N PHE A 302 7.54 25.58 -11.55
CA PHE A 302 6.61 25.97 -12.61
C PHE A 302 6.71 27.45 -13.01
N ARG A 303 7.10 28.35 -12.08
CA ARG A 303 7.38 29.75 -12.43
C ARG A 303 8.61 29.88 -13.34
N THR A 304 9.64 29.09 -13.09
CA THR A 304 10.91 29.16 -13.82
C THR A 304 10.99 28.20 -15.01
N GLY A 305 10.06 27.25 -15.13
CA GLY A 305 10.10 26.20 -16.16
C GLY A 305 11.11 25.09 -15.87
N ASP A 306 11.49 24.90 -14.61
CA ASP A 306 12.47 23.89 -14.19
C ASP A 306 11.81 22.50 -14.11
N TRP A 307 11.81 21.80 -15.25
CA TRP A 307 11.30 20.44 -15.32
C TRP A 307 12.09 19.46 -14.44
N GLN A 308 13.41 19.64 -14.32
CA GLN A 308 14.26 18.71 -13.56
C GLN A 308 13.90 18.70 -12.08
N VAL A 309 13.43 19.82 -11.53
CA VAL A 309 12.90 19.88 -10.16
C VAL A 309 11.47 19.34 -10.10
N ALA A 310 10.60 19.74 -11.02
CA ALA A 310 9.21 19.29 -11.03
C ALA A 310 9.08 17.76 -11.18
N ALA A 311 9.85 17.15 -12.07
CA ALA A 311 9.83 15.72 -12.37
C ALA A 311 10.20 14.83 -11.18
N ARG A 312 10.93 15.34 -10.18
CA ARG A 312 11.31 14.56 -8.98
C ARG A 312 10.09 14.10 -8.19
N TYR A 313 8.99 14.83 -8.25
CA TYR A 313 7.75 14.49 -7.56
C TYR A 313 6.91 13.44 -8.30
N GLN A 314 7.28 13.05 -9.53
CA GLN A 314 6.70 11.94 -10.30
C GLN A 314 5.15 11.89 -10.21
N ARG A 315 4.58 10.74 -9.84
CA ARG A 315 3.14 10.50 -9.65
C ARG A 315 2.46 11.45 -8.66
N LEU A 316 3.22 12.13 -7.78
CA LEU A 316 2.70 13.08 -6.79
C LEU A 316 2.60 14.50 -7.34
N LEU A 317 3.26 14.83 -8.45
CA LEU A 317 3.29 16.18 -9.02
C LEU A 317 1.87 16.71 -9.32
N THR A 318 1.06 15.94 -10.03
CA THR A 318 -0.32 16.32 -10.38
C THR A 318 -1.22 16.48 -9.14
N PRO A 319 -1.26 15.54 -8.18
CA PRO A 319 -1.96 15.74 -6.90
C PRO A 319 -1.49 16.99 -6.12
N ILE A 320 -0.18 17.28 -6.10
CA ILE A 320 0.37 18.45 -5.41
C ILE A 320 -0.14 19.74 -6.06
N LEU A 321 -0.08 19.85 -7.39
CA LEU A 321 -0.62 20.99 -8.12
C LEU A 321 -2.11 21.19 -7.86
N GLY A 322 -2.89 20.11 -7.89
CA GLY A 322 -4.32 20.15 -7.57
C GLY A 322 -4.60 20.73 -6.18
N ARG A 323 -3.77 20.37 -5.19
CA ARG A 323 -3.86 20.92 -3.82
C ARG A 323 -3.42 22.38 -3.73
N ILE A 324 -2.37 22.79 -4.45
CA ILE A 324 -1.93 24.19 -4.51
C ILE A 324 -3.05 25.05 -5.13
N PHE A 325 -3.59 24.65 -6.27
CA PHE A 325 -4.62 25.40 -6.99
C PHE A 325 -5.95 25.47 -6.24
N ALA A 326 -6.29 24.43 -5.47
CA ALA A 326 -7.48 24.43 -4.63
C ALA A 326 -7.32 25.36 -3.40
N ALA A 327 -6.09 25.53 -2.90
CA ALA A 327 -5.80 26.35 -1.73
C ALA A 327 -5.64 27.85 -2.06
N ASP A 328 -5.15 28.18 -3.25
CA ASP A 328 -4.91 29.57 -3.67
C ASP A 328 -5.32 29.81 -5.14
N PRO A 329 -6.45 30.51 -5.39
CA PRO A 329 -6.89 30.89 -6.73
C PRO A 329 -5.89 31.78 -7.49
N ALA A 330 -5.09 32.61 -6.81
CA ALA A 330 -4.11 33.46 -7.47
C ALA A 330 -2.99 32.62 -8.07
N SER A 331 -2.41 31.71 -7.27
CA SER A 331 -1.45 30.71 -7.76
C SER A 331 -2.02 29.86 -8.90
N ARG A 332 -3.30 29.49 -8.84
CA ARG A 332 -3.95 28.78 -9.97
C ARG A 332 -3.92 29.59 -11.25
N ASN A 333 -4.32 30.86 -11.21
CA ASN A 333 -4.39 31.72 -12.40
C ASN A 333 -2.99 31.95 -13.01
N GLU A 334 -1.97 32.07 -12.18
CA GLU A 334 -0.59 32.23 -12.63
C GLU A 334 0.00 30.92 -13.20
N LEU A 335 -0.14 29.81 -12.45
CA LEU A 335 0.63 28.60 -12.69
C LEU A 335 -0.08 27.58 -13.58
N ALA A 336 -1.42 27.56 -13.63
CA ALA A 336 -2.15 26.59 -14.46
C ALA A 336 -1.72 26.59 -15.95
N PRO A 337 -1.59 27.74 -16.65
CA PRO A 337 -1.14 27.72 -18.05
C PRO A 337 0.30 27.22 -18.20
N ARG A 338 1.18 27.59 -17.25
CA ARG A 338 2.59 27.15 -17.24
C ARG A 338 2.70 25.65 -16.97
N ALA A 339 1.92 25.15 -16.02
CA ALA A 339 1.87 23.73 -15.68
C ALA A 339 1.33 22.91 -16.85
N ALA A 340 0.27 23.36 -17.51
CA ALA A 340 -0.25 22.70 -18.71
C ALA A 340 0.81 22.63 -19.83
N ALA A 341 1.50 23.74 -20.11
CA ALA A 341 2.55 23.78 -21.13
C ALA A 341 3.75 22.88 -20.79
N LEU A 342 4.24 22.94 -19.55
CA LEU A 342 5.40 22.16 -19.12
C LEU A 342 5.09 20.66 -19.05
N LEU A 343 3.91 20.28 -18.53
CA LEU A 343 3.47 18.88 -18.52
C LEU A 343 3.25 18.37 -19.95
N ALA A 344 2.69 19.17 -20.85
CA ALA A 344 2.52 18.81 -22.26
C ALA A 344 3.87 18.56 -22.95
N ALA A 345 4.86 19.42 -22.70
CA ALA A 345 6.21 19.28 -23.26
C ALA A 345 6.92 17.99 -22.81
N HIS A 346 6.54 17.43 -21.65
CA HIS A 346 7.17 16.26 -21.05
C HIS A 346 6.20 15.09 -20.80
N GLN A 347 5.10 14.97 -21.55
CA GLN A 347 4.10 13.91 -21.38
C GLN A 347 4.69 12.48 -21.39
N GLY A 348 5.81 12.26 -22.09
CA GLY A 348 6.51 10.97 -22.13
C GLY A 348 7.40 10.66 -20.92
N GLU A 349 7.63 11.62 -20.03
CA GLU A 349 8.52 11.49 -18.86
C GLU A 349 7.76 11.35 -17.53
N VAL A 350 6.46 11.70 -17.50
CA VAL A 350 5.61 11.63 -16.30
C VAL A 350 5.05 10.23 -16.03
N CYS A 351 5.02 9.36 -17.05
CA CYS A 351 4.39 8.04 -17.00
C CYS A 351 5.36 6.87 -16.77
N LYS A 352 6.59 7.12 -16.31
CA LYS A 352 7.55 6.06 -15.93
C LYS A 352 7.54 5.76 -14.44
#